data_AF-A0A838ZRT8-F1
#
_entry.id   AF-A0A838ZRT8-F1
#
_cell.length_a   1.000
_cell.length_b   1.000
_cell.length_c   1.000
_cell.angle_alpha   90.00
_cell.angle_beta   90.00
_cell.angle_gamma   90.00
#
_symmetry.space_group_name_H-M   'P 1'
#
loop_
_entity.id
_entity.type
_entity.pdbx_description
1 polymer ?
#
loop_
_entity_poly.entity_id
_entity_poly.type
_entity_poly.pdbx_seq_one_letter_code
_entity_poly.pdbx_strand_id
1 'polypeptide(L)'
;MSKFIFLIISFIFCSNVSATEQIKDSLVYNGKGYYIENKFLHEEILNQFVIDEGYITDEYFYTALWRGYMAVWEVENNKLQLKDLKSFVFNENDSLSYLKSVINDNIKEKINSILLNEVLIFSDYNDNYWDEKTPEEADYFVFGIENNLVAQSFKFNLIELENFKTEQFLKFKKTKKFKEELKDCKKFRKEQIKHYSKSDQLDFNFEGLDESARKKIRNSFIRNYKTMDCNDFVKGQMFSLWPSFDIYHKIL
;
A
#
# COMPACT_ATOMS: atom_id res chain seq x y z
N MET A 1 -30.40 -13.91 -32.48
CA MET A 1 -29.89 -12.60 -32.00
C MET A 1 -29.99 -12.38 -30.48
N SER A 2 -30.63 -13.24 -29.67
CA SER A 2 -30.74 -12.99 -28.21
C SER A 2 -29.62 -13.58 -27.33
N LYS A 3 -28.81 -14.55 -27.81
CA LYS A 3 -27.70 -15.14 -27.03
C LYS A 3 -26.42 -14.27 -26.97
N PHE A 4 -26.28 -13.29 -27.87
CA PHE A 4 -25.10 -12.41 -27.92
C PHE A 4 -25.18 -11.23 -26.94
N ILE A 5 -26.40 -10.86 -26.51
CA ILE A 5 -26.65 -9.74 -25.60
C ILE A 5 -26.33 -10.15 -24.15
N PHE A 6 -26.54 -11.41 -23.77
CA PHE A 6 -26.27 -11.91 -22.42
C PHE A 6 -24.76 -12.01 -22.09
N LEU A 7 -23.92 -12.31 -23.09
CA LEU A 7 -22.46 -12.39 -22.96
C LEU A 7 -21.79 -11.01 -22.86
N ILE A 8 -22.42 -9.96 -23.41
CA ILE A 8 -21.92 -8.58 -23.30
C ILE A 8 -22.25 -8.00 -21.92
N ILE A 9 -23.40 -8.37 -21.33
CA ILE A 9 -23.80 -7.92 -20.00
C ILE A 9 -22.93 -8.55 -18.90
N SER A 10 -22.57 -9.83 -19.01
CA SER A 10 -21.66 -10.49 -18.05
C SER A 10 -20.25 -9.88 -18.01
N PHE A 11 -19.77 -9.35 -19.13
CA PHE A 11 -18.43 -8.75 -19.22
C PHE A 11 -18.34 -7.32 -18.64
N ILE A 12 -19.47 -6.60 -18.51
CA ILE A 12 -19.49 -5.26 -17.90
C ILE A 12 -19.40 -5.35 -16.37
N PHE A 13 -19.90 -6.45 -15.77
CA PHE A 13 -19.86 -6.63 -14.31
C PHE A 13 -18.53 -7.13 -13.74
N CYS A 14 -17.61 -7.68 -14.56
CA CYS A 14 -16.28 -8.08 -14.09
C CYS A 14 -15.25 -6.94 -14.05
N SER A 15 -15.65 -5.71 -14.39
CA SER A 15 -14.77 -4.52 -14.27
C SER A 15 -14.51 -4.10 -12.83
N ASN A 16 -15.31 -4.60 -11.88
CA ASN A 16 -15.20 -4.29 -10.46
C ASN A 16 -14.52 -5.46 -9.74
N VAL A 17 -13.30 -5.82 -10.14
CA VAL A 17 -12.40 -6.54 -9.23
C VAL A 17 -12.08 -5.57 -8.10
N SER A 18 -12.96 -5.55 -7.09
CA SER A 18 -12.72 -4.82 -5.86
C SER A 18 -11.60 -5.56 -5.14
N ALA A 19 -10.36 -5.07 -5.28
CA ALA A 19 -9.29 -5.48 -4.40
C ALA A 19 -9.68 -5.02 -3.00
N THR A 20 -9.80 -5.95 -2.06
CA THR A 20 -10.04 -5.59 -0.66
C THR A 20 -8.86 -4.74 -0.19
N GLU A 21 -9.14 -3.49 0.18
CA GLU A 21 -8.11 -2.60 0.70
C GLU A 21 -7.44 -3.24 1.92
N GLN A 22 -6.11 -3.08 2.01
CA GLN A 22 -5.39 -3.57 3.19
C GLN A 22 -5.69 -2.70 4.40
N ILE A 23 -5.92 -3.35 5.53
CA ILE A 23 -6.08 -2.62 6.78
C ILE A 23 -4.78 -1.88 7.07
N LYS A 24 -4.93 -0.56 7.28
CA LYS A 24 -3.84 0.37 7.55
C LYS A 24 -3.18 0.08 8.89
N ASP A 25 -1.88 0.33 8.97
CA ASP A 25 -1.21 0.45 10.26
C ASP A 25 -1.68 1.73 10.96
N SER A 26 -1.56 1.78 12.28
CA SER A 26 -2.00 2.93 13.08
C SER A 26 -0.83 3.63 13.75
N LEU A 27 -1.03 4.91 14.06
CA LEU A 27 -0.07 5.75 14.77
C LEU A 27 -0.76 6.41 15.97
N VAL A 28 -0.16 6.30 17.15
CA VAL A 28 -0.54 7.06 18.34
C VAL A 28 0.32 8.32 18.41
N TYR A 29 -0.32 9.48 18.40
CA TYR A 29 0.34 10.78 18.52
C TYR A 29 -0.47 11.69 19.45
N ASN A 30 0.19 12.29 20.45
CA ASN A 30 -0.45 13.11 21.48
C ASN A 30 -1.65 12.41 22.17
N GLY A 31 -1.55 11.10 22.38
CA GLY A 31 -2.60 10.29 23.00
C GLY A 31 -3.80 10.00 22.09
N LYS A 32 -3.82 10.46 20.83
CA LYS A 32 -4.85 10.17 19.84
C LYS A 32 -4.34 9.14 18.82
N GLY A 33 -5.23 8.25 18.37
CA GLY A 33 -4.95 7.30 17.30
C GLY A 33 -5.25 7.87 15.91
N TYR A 34 -4.41 7.50 14.96
CA TYR A 34 -4.46 7.88 13.55
C TYR A 34 -4.16 6.66 12.67
N TYR A 35 -4.47 6.74 11.37
CA TYR A 35 -4.17 5.72 10.38
C TYR A 35 -3.03 6.18 9.48
N ILE A 36 -2.07 5.31 9.21
CA ILE A 36 -0.96 5.58 8.30
C ILE A 36 -1.47 5.39 6.87
N GLU A 37 -1.34 6.45 6.06
CA GLU A 37 -1.96 6.54 4.74
C GLU A 37 -1.08 6.01 3.61
N ASN A 38 0.24 6.06 3.80
CA ASN A 38 1.15 6.03 2.67
C ASN A 38 2.08 4.81 2.61
N LYS A 39 2.26 4.06 3.70
CA LYS A 39 3.14 2.89 3.69
C LYS A 39 2.96 1.99 4.90
N PHE A 40 3.58 0.83 4.82
CA PHE A 40 3.79 -0.10 5.92
C PHE A 40 5.27 -0.09 6.33
N LEU A 41 5.54 0.25 7.58
CA LEU A 41 6.91 0.39 8.07
C LEU A 41 7.48 -0.98 8.44
N HIS A 42 8.72 -1.26 8.02
CA HIS A 42 9.42 -2.53 8.25
C HIS A 42 8.62 -3.76 7.81
N GLU A 43 7.91 -3.65 6.69
CA GLU A 43 6.94 -4.65 6.25
C GLU A 43 7.52 -6.06 6.19
N GLU A 44 8.68 -6.22 5.55
CA GLU A 44 9.37 -7.50 5.38
C GLU A 44 9.71 -8.16 6.73
N ILE A 45 10.24 -7.38 7.68
CA ILE A 45 10.68 -7.90 8.99
C ILE A 45 9.47 -8.31 9.83
N LEU A 46 8.43 -7.48 9.84
CA LEU A 46 7.21 -7.75 10.63
C LEU A 46 6.39 -8.89 10.02
N ASN A 47 6.29 -8.97 8.69
CA ASN A 47 5.60 -10.05 8.01
C ASN A 47 6.30 -11.39 8.24
N GLN A 48 7.64 -11.42 8.11
CA GLN A 48 8.40 -12.63 8.39
C GLN A 48 8.24 -13.08 9.85
N PHE A 49 8.25 -12.15 10.80
CA PHE A 49 8.02 -12.46 12.21
C PHE A 49 6.68 -13.15 12.45
N VAL A 50 5.57 -12.64 11.90
CA VAL A 50 4.26 -13.26 12.12
C VAL A 50 4.08 -14.60 11.41
N ILE A 51 4.79 -14.82 10.32
CA ILE A 51 4.87 -16.12 9.64
C ILE A 51 5.65 -17.12 10.51
N ASP A 52 6.84 -16.74 10.99
CA ASP A 52 7.72 -17.62 11.77
C ASP A 52 7.08 -18.05 13.09
N GLU A 53 6.31 -17.17 13.71
CA GLU A 53 5.56 -17.46 14.95
C GLU A 53 4.23 -18.20 14.70
N GLY A 54 3.87 -18.45 13.44
CA GLY A 54 2.67 -19.21 13.08
C GLY A 54 1.35 -18.46 13.25
N TYR A 55 1.37 -17.12 13.25
CA TYR A 55 0.14 -16.31 13.31
C TYR A 55 -0.56 -16.20 11.95
N ILE A 56 0.15 -16.49 10.84
CA ILE A 56 -0.44 -16.68 9.51
C ILE A 56 -0.30 -18.16 9.15
N THR A 57 -1.41 -18.80 8.80
CA THR A 57 -1.42 -20.19 8.32
C THR A 57 -2.07 -20.27 6.94
N ASP A 58 -1.71 -21.28 6.16
CA ASP A 58 -2.29 -21.53 4.83
C ASP A 58 -3.81 -21.80 4.88
N GLU A 59 -4.32 -22.17 6.06
CA GLU A 59 -5.73 -22.51 6.28
C GLU A 59 -6.59 -21.30 6.65
N TYR A 60 -5.97 -20.19 7.08
CA TYR A 60 -6.69 -19.02 7.59
C TYR A 60 -6.09 -17.71 7.07
N PHE A 61 -6.78 -17.11 6.09
CA PHE A 61 -6.32 -15.91 5.39
C PHE A 61 -7.41 -14.85 5.32
N TYR A 62 -7.06 -13.62 5.71
CA TYR A 62 -7.93 -12.45 5.52
C TYR A 62 -7.49 -11.68 4.29
N THR A 63 -8.41 -11.55 3.33
CA THR A 63 -8.14 -10.76 2.12
C THR A 63 -7.84 -9.29 2.45
N ALA A 64 -8.42 -8.74 3.52
CA ALA A 64 -8.15 -7.39 4.02
C ALA A 64 -6.85 -7.26 4.85
N LEU A 65 -6.23 -8.37 5.26
CA LEU A 65 -5.01 -8.38 6.09
C LEU A 65 -4.06 -9.49 5.64
N TRP A 66 -3.66 -9.48 4.37
CA TRP A 66 -2.80 -10.53 3.80
C TRP A 66 -1.40 -10.50 4.39
N ARG A 67 -0.96 -9.34 4.90
CA ARG A 67 0.30 -9.19 5.67
C ARG A 67 0.24 -9.91 7.02
N GLY A 68 -0.96 -10.27 7.48
CA GLY A 68 -1.24 -10.97 8.73
C GLY A 68 -1.00 -10.19 10.01
N TYR A 69 -0.72 -8.90 9.93
CA TYR A 69 -0.59 -8.04 11.10
C TYR A 69 -1.05 -6.61 10.82
N MET A 70 -1.40 -5.91 11.90
CA MET A 70 -1.56 -4.47 11.96
C MET A 70 -0.54 -3.92 12.95
N ALA A 71 0.37 -3.06 12.48
CA ALA A 71 1.32 -2.41 13.37
C ALA A 71 0.66 -1.20 14.04
N VAL A 72 0.98 -1.01 15.31
CA VAL A 72 0.64 0.20 16.06
C VAL A 72 1.96 0.88 16.38
N TRP A 73 2.14 2.05 15.78
CA TRP A 73 3.28 2.93 16.01
C TRP A 73 2.92 3.98 17.06
N GLU A 74 3.93 4.58 17.68
CA GLU A 74 3.74 5.69 18.59
C GLU A 74 4.86 6.72 18.40
N VAL A 75 4.49 7.99 18.44
CA VAL A 75 5.44 9.08 18.63
C VAL A 75 5.37 9.54 20.08
N GLU A 76 6.42 9.23 20.83
CA GLU A 76 6.60 9.66 22.22
C GLU A 76 7.96 10.35 22.33
N ASN A 77 8.01 11.52 22.98
CA ASN A 77 9.24 12.32 23.11
C ASN A 77 9.96 12.57 21.76
N ASN A 78 9.18 12.90 20.72
CA ASN A 78 9.63 13.08 19.34
C ASN A 78 10.26 11.84 18.69
N LYS A 79 10.15 10.66 19.28
CA LYS A 79 10.68 9.42 18.72
C LYS A 79 9.55 8.52 18.23
N LEU A 80 9.63 8.11 16.96
CA LEU A 80 8.78 7.09 16.37
C LEU A 80 9.28 5.70 16.81
N GLN A 81 8.36 4.86 17.29
CA GLN A 81 8.65 3.51 17.76
C GLN A 81 7.47 2.57 17.56
N LEU A 82 7.75 1.28 17.39
CA LEU A 82 6.73 0.24 17.38
C LEU A 82 6.19 0.08 18.80
N LYS A 83 4.88 0.31 18.96
CA LYS A 83 4.17 0.18 20.24
C LYS A 83 3.64 -1.23 20.43
N ASP A 84 2.92 -1.71 19.41
CA ASP A 84 2.20 -2.98 19.42
C ASP A 84 2.14 -3.58 18.00
N LEU A 85 1.88 -4.87 17.92
CA LEU A 85 1.69 -5.62 16.70
C LEU A 85 0.50 -6.56 16.93
N LYS A 86 -0.56 -6.38 16.14
CA LYS A 86 -1.79 -7.16 16.31
C LYS A 86 -2.01 -8.09 15.14
N SER A 87 -2.44 -9.31 15.40
CA SER A 87 -2.78 -10.30 14.38
C SER A 87 -4.13 -10.96 14.69
N PHE A 88 -4.83 -11.41 13.65
CA PHE A 88 -6.02 -12.22 13.84
C PHE A 88 -5.62 -13.64 14.20
N VAL A 89 -6.13 -14.12 15.32
CA VAL A 89 -5.91 -15.49 15.78
C VAL A 89 -7.23 -16.23 15.68
N PHE A 90 -7.20 -17.41 15.06
CA PHE A 90 -8.35 -18.29 14.96
C PHE A 90 -8.53 -19.06 16.27
N ASN A 91 -9.76 -19.03 16.81
CA ASN A 91 -10.14 -19.88 17.93
C ASN A 91 -10.85 -21.12 17.38
N GLU A 92 -10.18 -22.27 17.44
CA GLU A 92 -10.75 -23.55 16.99
C GLU A 92 -12.04 -23.93 17.73
N ASN A 93 -12.16 -23.55 19.01
CA ASN A 93 -13.32 -23.93 19.82
C ASN A 93 -14.62 -23.27 19.36
N ASP A 94 -14.54 -22.02 18.92
CA ASP A 94 -15.71 -21.20 18.56
C ASP A 94 -15.77 -20.89 17.06
N SER A 95 -14.80 -21.36 16.27
CA SER A 95 -14.66 -21.06 14.82
C SER A 95 -14.67 -19.56 14.50
N LEU A 96 -14.27 -18.74 15.46
CA LEU A 96 -14.23 -17.30 15.38
C LEU A 96 -12.80 -16.82 15.51
N SER A 97 -12.51 -15.73 14.82
CA SER A 97 -11.28 -15.01 15.01
C SER A 97 -11.42 -13.83 15.94
N TYR A 98 -10.34 -13.54 16.63
CA TYR A 98 -10.23 -12.34 17.42
C TYR A 98 -8.87 -11.67 17.20
N LEU A 99 -8.83 -10.37 17.46
CA LEU A 99 -7.60 -9.61 17.35
C LEU A 99 -6.77 -9.79 18.62
N LYS A 100 -5.52 -10.21 18.46
CA LYS A 100 -4.58 -10.44 19.57
C LYS A 100 -3.33 -9.60 19.41
N SER A 101 -2.83 -9.03 20.50
CA SER A 101 -1.46 -8.50 20.58
C SER A 101 -0.48 -9.67 20.50
N VAL A 102 0.36 -9.67 19.48
CA VAL A 102 1.35 -10.72 19.19
C VAL A 102 2.80 -10.21 19.27
N ILE A 103 2.98 -8.93 19.60
CA ILE A 103 4.31 -8.35 19.80
C ILE A 103 5.03 -9.02 20.99
N ASN A 104 6.34 -9.20 20.86
CA ASN A 104 7.23 -9.56 21.96
C ASN A 104 8.41 -8.57 22.05
N ASP A 105 9.14 -8.60 23.16
CA ASP A 105 10.22 -7.64 23.41
C ASP A 105 11.33 -7.74 22.36
N ASN A 106 11.65 -8.94 21.88
CA ASN A 106 12.71 -9.16 20.88
C ASN A 106 12.39 -8.44 19.55
N ILE A 107 11.21 -8.65 18.98
CA ILE A 107 10.83 -7.98 17.73
C ILE A 107 10.69 -6.47 17.93
N LYS A 108 10.17 -6.04 19.09
CA LYS A 108 10.02 -4.62 19.43
C LYS A 108 11.37 -3.92 19.51
N GLU A 109 12.34 -4.49 20.22
CA GLU A 109 13.71 -3.97 20.33
C GLU A 109 14.41 -3.97 18.97
N LYS A 110 14.30 -5.07 18.21
CA LYS A 110 14.89 -5.19 16.87
C LYS A 110 14.40 -4.07 15.96
N ILE A 111 13.09 -3.88 15.85
CA ILE A 111 12.48 -2.83 15.02
C ILE A 111 12.91 -1.44 15.48
N ASN A 112 12.83 -1.16 16.78
CA ASN A 112 13.16 0.16 17.33
C ASN A 112 14.66 0.51 17.26
N SER A 113 15.53 -0.48 17.03
CA SER A 113 16.97 -0.28 16.84
C SER A 113 17.35 0.11 15.40
N ILE A 114 16.48 -0.17 14.42
CA ILE A 114 16.74 0.16 13.02
C ILE A 114 16.48 1.66 12.84
N LEU A 115 17.48 2.39 12.36
CA LEU A 115 17.32 3.82 12.08
C LEU A 115 16.46 4.01 10.83
N LEU A 116 15.31 4.64 11.03
CA LEU A 116 14.38 4.98 9.98
C LEU A 116 14.59 6.44 9.57
N ASN A 117 14.71 6.65 8.26
CA ASN A 117 14.61 7.98 7.68
C ASN A 117 13.47 7.94 6.66
N GLU A 118 12.33 8.55 6.98
CA GLU A 118 11.10 8.41 6.18
C GLU A 118 10.21 9.64 6.19
N VAL A 119 9.28 9.70 5.23
CA VAL A 119 8.10 10.57 5.32
C VAL A 119 6.87 9.74 5.63
N LEU A 120 6.22 10.08 6.73
CA LEU A 120 4.99 9.44 7.19
C LEU A 120 3.81 10.39 6.99
N ILE A 121 2.79 9.92 6.28
CA ILE A 121 1.52 10.62 6.14
C ILE A 121 0.48 9.82 6.94
N PHE A 122 -0.23 10.48 7.83
CA PHE A 122 -1.27 9.83 8.64
C PHE A 122 -2.46 10.76 8.84
N SER A 123 -3.64 10.18 9.03
CA SER A 123 -4.88 10.93 9.16
C SER A 123 -5.78 10.36 10.25
N ASP A 124 -6.77 11.13 10.69
CA ASP A 124 -7.81 10.64 11.59
C ASP A 124 -9.04 10.10 10.84
N TYR A 125 -8.90 9.85 9.54
CA TYR A 125 -9.93 9.27 8.68
C TYR A 125 -9.69 7.77 8.48
N ASN A 126 -10.76 6.99 8.60
CA ASN A 126 -10.76 5.57 8.33
C ASN A 126 -11.59 5.27 7.09
N ASP A 127 -11.04 4.54 6.12
CA ASP A 127 -11.75 4.10 4.91
C ASP A 127 -12.84 3.04 5.17
N ASN A 128 -13.12 2.72 6.44
CA ASN A 128 -14.18 1.81 6.81
C ASN A 128 -15.56 2.42 6.53
N TYR A 129 -16.45 1.64 5.91
CA TYR A 129 -17.84 1.96 5.54
C TYR A 129 -18.75 2.54 6.62
N TRP A 130 -18.30 2.61 7.88
CA TRP A 130 -19.05 3.07 9.04
C TRP A 130 -18.48 4.34 9.68
N ASP A 131 -17.42 4.93 9.11
CA ASP A 131 -16.89 6.19 9.59
C ASP A 131 -17.83 7.35 9.22
N GLU A 132 -18.00 8.29 10.14
CA GLU A 132 -18.85 9.46 9.97
C GLU A 132 -18.13 10.60 9.24
N LYS A 133 -16.79 10.56 9.22
CA LYS A 133 -15.97 11.60 8.57
C LYS A 133 -15.74 11.33 7.11
N THR A 134 -15.89 12.36 6.27
CA THR A 134 -15.39 12.29 4.89
C THR A 134 -13.88 12.59 4.85
N PRO A 135 -13.16 12.17 3.79
CA PRO A 135 -11.75 12.53 3.60
C PRO A 135 -11.49 14.05 3.69
N GLU A 136 -12.43 14.88 3.24
CA GLU A 136 -12.32 16.34 3.26
C GLU A 136 -12.39 16.94 4.68
N GLU A 137 -12.99 16.22 5.62
CA GLU A 137 -13.13 16.62 7.03
C GLU A 137 -11.99 16.12 7.91
N ALA A 138 -11.09 15.32 7.33
CA ALA A 138 -9.96 14.71 8.02
C ALA A 138 -8.81 15.69 8.22
N ASP A 139 -8.13 15.57 9.36
CA ASP A 139 -6.85 16.21 9.58
C ASP A 139 -5.73 15.28 9.10
N TYR A 140 -4.94 15.73 8.13
CA TYR A 140 -3.76 15.02 7.65
C TYR A 140 -2.50 15.60 8.28
N PHE A 141 -1.60 14.71 8.68
CA PHE A 141 -0.30 15.05 9.23
C PHE A 141 0.80 14.45 8.36
N VAL A 142 1.88 15.21 8.19
CA VAL A 142 3.07 14.78 7.47
C VAL A 142 4.27 14.94 8.39
N PHE A 143 4.89 13.83 8.77
CA PHE A 143 6.12 13.82 9.55
C PHE A 143 7.31 13.51 8.65
N GLY A 144 8.35 14.32 8.76
CA GLY A 144 9.71 13.97 8.33
C GLY A 144 10.42 13.28 9.49
N ILE A 145 10.76 12.01 9.32
CA ILE A 145 11.43 11.17 10.30
C ILE A 145 12.93 11.09 9.94
N GLU A 146 13.80 11.42 10.88
CA GLU A 146 15.25 11.30 10.79
C GLU A 146 15.78 10.45 11.94
N ASN A 147 16.41 9.32 11.63
CA ASN A 147 16.95 8.41 12.64
C ASN A 147 15.94 8.10 13.76
N ASN A 148 14.70 7.79 13.37
CA ASN A 148 13.53 7.57 14.24
C ASN A 148 13.00 8.81 14.96
N LEU A 149 13.54 10.01 14.74
CA LEU A 149 13.07 11.24 15.35
C LEU A 149 12.18 12.04 14.41
N VAL A 150 11.13 12.65 14.91
CA VAL A 150 10.32 13.62 14.15
C VAL A 150 11.13 14.91 14.01
N ALA A 151 11.75 15.08 12.83
CA ALA A 151 12.53 16.26 12.49
C ALA A 151 11.64 17.41 11.98
N GLN A 152 10.56 17.06 11.28
CA GLN A 152 9.60 18.02 10.72
C GLN A 152 8.18 17.50 10.89
N SER A 153 7.23 18.41 11.07
CA SER A 153 5.81 18.10 11.22
C SER A 153 4.97 19.17 10.54
N PHE A 154 4.06 18.74 9.68
CA PHE A 154 3.08 19.59 9.03
C PHE A 154 1.67 19.06 9.27
N LYS A 155 0.70 19.96 9.36
CA LYS A 155 -0.72 19.66 9.41
C LYS A 155 -1.38 20.26 8.18
N PHE A 156 -2.25 19.49 7.55
CA PHE A 156 -2.95 19.84 6.31
C PHE A 156 -4.40 19.39 6.37
N ASN A 157 -5.28 20.08 5.64
CA ASN A 157 -6.49 19.46 5.09
C ASN A 157 -6.17 18.71 3.78
N LEU A 158 -7.15 18.02 3.20
CA LEU A 158 -6.96 17.23 1.97
C LEU A 158 -6.40 18.04 0.79
N ILE A 159 -6.93 19.25 0.55
CA ILE A 159 -6.51 20.11 -0.58
C ILE A 159 -5.06 20.56 -0.38
N GLU A 160 -4.70 20.97 0.83
CA GLU A 160 -3.33 21.38 1.17
C GLU A 160 -2.36 20.21 1.04
N LEU A 161 -2.76 19.00 1.45
CA LEU A 161 -1.94 17.80 1.30
C LEU A 161 -1.69 17.47 -0.19
N GLU A 162 -2.71 17.54 -1.04
CA GLU A 162 -2.55 17.26 -2.47
C GLU A 162 -1.69 18.31 -3.19
N ASN A 163 -1.80 19.58 -2.78
CA ASN A 163 -0.92 20.65 -3.24
C ASN A 163 0.52 20.40 -2.80
N PHE A 164 0.73 20.09 -1.52
CA PHE A 164 2.04 19.73 -0.99
C PHE A 164 2.65 18.57 -1.78
N LYS A 165 1.94 17.45 -1.94
CA LYS A 165 2.38 16.29 -2.74
C LYS A 165 2.77 16.69 -4.16
N THR A 166 1.98 17.56 -4.80
CA THR A 166 2.27 18.03 -6.15
C THR A 166 3.56 18.87 -6.21
N GLU A 167 3.77 19.78 -5.27
CA GLU A 167 5.01 20.55 -5.17
C GLU A 167 6.24 19.68 -4.91
N GLN A 168 6.12 18.71 -3.99
CA GLN A 168 7.19 17.73 -3.73
C GLN A 168 7.55 16.96 -5.02
N PHE A 169 6.54 16.52 -5.77
CA PHE A 169 6.77 15.80 -7.02
C PHE A 169 7.44 16.67 -8.09
N LEU A 170 7.05 17.94 -8.23
CA LEU A 170 7.68 18.87 -9.18
C LEU A 170 9.16 19.10 -8.90
N LYS A 171 9.54 19.14 -7.62
CA LYS A 171 10.94 19.19 -7.20
C LYS A 171 11.64 17.85 -7.47
N PHE A 172 11.01 16.72 -7.14
CA PHE A 172 11.56 15.38 -7.41
C PHE A 172 11.89 15.16 -8.89
N LYS A 173 11.04 15.66 -9.81
CA LYS A 173 11.25 15.59 -11.27
C LYS A 173 12.59 16.15 -11.74
N LYS A 174 13.21 17.05 -10.97
CA LYS A 174 14.50 17.66 -11.31
C LYS A 174 15.70 16.80 -10.92
N THR A 175 15.48 15.74 -10.13
CA THR A 175 16.55 14.89 -9.59
C THR A 175 17.08 13.87 -10.61
N LYS A 176 18.28 13.35 -10.38
CA LYS A 176 18.83 12.21 -11.15
C LYS A 176 18.00 10.95 -10.94
N LYS A 177 17.54 10.72 -9.70
CA LYS A 177 16.72 9.56 -9.33
C LYS A 177 15.43 9.50 -10.13
N PHE A 178 14.72 10.61 -10.32
CA PHE A 178 13.54 10.64 -11.19
C PHE A 178 13.84 10.17 -12.62
N LYS A 179 15.00 10.55 -13.19
CA LYS A 179 15.37 10.13 -14.55
C LYS A 179 15.63 8.62 -14.63
N GLU A 180 16.23 8.05 -13.59
CA GLU A 180 16.46 6.61 -13.47
C GLU A 180 15.13 5.86 -13.38
N GLU A 181 14.23 6.32 -12.52
CA GLU A 181 12.92 5.71 -12.27
C GLU A 181 11.99 5.80 -13.49
N LEU A 182 12.00 6.94 -14.18
CA LEU A 182 11.29 7.11 -15.44
C LEU A 182 11.81 6.15 -16.52
N LYS A 183 13.12 5.87 -16.54
CA LYS A 183 13.73 4.91 -17.47
C LYS A 183 13.31 3.48 -17.13
N ASP A 184 13.31 3.13 -15.84
CA ASP A 184 12.92 1.81 -15.36
C ASP A 184 11.45 1.53 -15.61
N CYS A 185 10.56 2.49 -15.35
CA CYS A 185 9.15 2.41 -15.73
C CYS A 185 8.97 2.16 -17.24
N LYS A 186 9.69 2.89 -18.09
CA LYS A 186 9.62 2.72 -19.55
C LYS A 186 10.13 1.34 -20.00
N LYS A 187 11.15 0.81 -19.32
CA LYS A 187 11.68 -0.53 -19.57
C LYS A 187 10.66 -1.60 -19.16
N PHE A 188 10.17 -1.54 -17.92
CA PHE A 188 9.13 -2.42 -17.39
C PHE A 188 7.90 -2.45 -18.32
N ARG A 189 7.41 -1.28 -18.72
CA ARG A 189 6.28 -1.14 -19.66
C ARG A 189 6.50 -1.92 -20.97
N LYS A 190 7.69 -1.81 -21.56
CA LYS A 190 8.04 -2.53 -22.80
C LYS A 190 8.13 -4.04 -22.58
N GLU A 191 8.71 -4.45 -21.46
CA GLU A 191 8.85 -5.85 -21.08
C GLU A 191 7.47 -6.50 -20.88
N GLN A 192 6.55 -5.81 -20.19
CA GLN A 192 5.18 -6.29 -20.01
C GLN A 192 4.43 -6.40 -21.34
N ILE A 193 4.49 -5.38 -22.20
CA ILE A 193 3.89 -5.46 -23.55
C ILE A 193 4.45 -6.65 -24.32
N LYS A 194 5.77 -6.88 -24.29
CA LYS A 194 6.42 -8.00 -24.97
C LYS A 194 5.99 -9.34 -24.39
N HIS A 195 5.92 -9.46 -23.06
CA HIS A 195 5.47 -10.65 -22.35
C HIS A 195 4.05 -11.03 -22.80
N TYR A 196 3.08 -10.12 -22.64
CA TYR A 196 1.70 -10.38 -23.07
C TYR A 196 1.53 -10.52 -24.58
N SER A 197 2.42 -9.97 -25.41
CA SER A 197 2.35 -10.16 -26.87
C SER A 197 2.83 -11.54 -27.32
N LYS A 198 3.74 -12.17 -26.56
CA LYS A 198 4.36 -13.46 -26.88
C LYS A 198 3.76 -14.64 -26.14
N SER A 199 3.13 -14.40 -25.00
CA SER A 199 2.59 -15.49 -24.19
C SER A 199 1.29 -16.00 -24.81
N ASP A 200 1.32 -17.23 -25.33
CA ASP A 200 0.09 -18.00 -25.60
C ASP A 200 -0.56 -18.51 -24.31
N GLN A 201 0.20 -18.46 -23.21
CA GLN A 201 -0.22 -18.72 -21.85
C GLN A 201 -0.32 -17.38 -21.11
N LEU A 202 -1.53 -16.97 -20.74
CA LEU A 202 -1.66 -16.05 -19.61
C LEU A 202 -1.22 -16.85 -18.38
N ASP A 203 -0.27 -16.35 -17.57
CA ASP A 203 0.18 -17.02 -16.33
C ASP A 203 -0.95 -17.19 -15.30
N PHE A 204 -2.12 -16.60 -15.55
CA PHE A 204 -3.36 -16.88 -14.85
C PHE A 204 -4.03 -18.11 -15.45
N ASN A 205 -4.21 -19.14 -14.60
CA ASN A 205 -4.90 -20.38 -14.93
C ASN A 205 -6.40 -20.09 -15.15
N PHE A 206 -6.76 -19.49 -16.28
CA PHE A 206 -8.14 -19.27 -16.71
C PHE A 206 -8.71 -20.55 -17.32
N GLU A 207 -8.78 -21.60 -16.51
CA GLU A 207 -9.48 -22.83 -16.87
C GLU A 207 -10.93 -22.48 -17.29
N GLY A 208 -11.38 -23.00 -18.43
CA GLY A 208 -12.73 -22.76 -18.95
C GLY A 208 -12.91 -21.57 -19.91
N LEU A 209 -11.91 -20.71 -20.13
CA LEU A 209 -12.01 -19.65 -21.15
C LEU A 209 -11.62 -20.14 -22.55
N ASP A 210 -12.43 -19.78 -23.55
CA ASP A 210 -12.09 -19.99 -24.97
C ASP A 210 -10.97 -19.05 -25.46
N GLU A 211 -10.42 -19.36 -26.63
CA GLU A 211 -9.31 -18.62 -27.23
C GLU A 211 -9.65 -17.14 -27.52
N SER A 212 -10.90 -16.84 -27.87
CA SER A 212 -11.38 -15.49 -28.14
C SER A 212 -11.38 -14.63 -26.88
N ALA A 213 -11.86 -15.19 -25.75
CA ALA A 213 -11.83 -14.56 -24.45
C ALA A 213 -10.40 -14.31 -23.96
N ARG A 214 -9.51 -15.31 -24.07
CA ARG A 214 -8.08 -15.15 -23.73
C ARG A 214 -7.40 -14.06 -24.56
N LYS A 215 -7.69 -13.99 -25.85
CA LYS A 215 -7.16 -12.95 -26.75
C LYS A 215 -7.66 -11.55 -26.36
N LYS A 216 -8.93 -11.41 -25.97
CA LYS A 216 -9.47 -10.13 -25.48
C LYS A 216 -8.77 -9.66 -24.20
N ILE A 217 -8.58 -10.56 -23.23
CA ILE A 217 -7.88 -10.26 -21.97
C ILE A 217 -6.44 -9.82 -22.23
N ARG A 218 -5.69 -10.60 -23.03
CA ARG A 218 -4.33 -10.27 -23.45
C ARG A 218 -4.23 -8.89 -24.09
N ASN A 219 -5.11 -8.58 -25.03
CA ASN A 219 -5.17 -7.27 -25.68
C ASN A 219 -5.52 -6.14 -24.72
N SER A 220 -6.32 -6.42 -23.69
CA SER A 220 -6.64 -5.46 -22.62
C SER A 220 -5.38 -5.12 -21.80
N PHE A 221 -4.63 -6.12 -21.35
CA PHE A 221 -3.36 -5.89 -20.65
C PHE A 221 -2.38 -5.10 -21.50
N ILE A 222 -2.17 -5.50 -22.76
CA ILE A 222 -1.30 -4.76 -23.69
C ILE A 222 -1.77 -3.31 -23.84
N ARG A 223 -3.07 -3.06 -23.95
CA ARG A 223 -3.63 -1.71 -24.04
C ARG A 223 -3.32 -0.91 -22.77
N ASN A 224 -3.56 -1.47 -21.59
CA ASN A 224 -3.29 -0.81 -20.31
C ASN A 224 -1.82 -0.40 -20.19
N TYR A 225 -0.89 -1.31 -20.50
CA TYR A 225 0.53 -0.98 -20.49
C TYR A 225 0.93 0.02 -21.59
N LYS A 226 0.26 0.03 -22.75
CA LYS A 226 0.50 1.05 -23.79
C LYS A 226 0.04 2.44 -23.37
N THR A 227 -1.06 2.54 -22.62
CA THR A 227 -1.63 3.81 -22.14
C THR A 227 -1.06 4.27 -20.81
N MET A 228 -0.25 3.44 -20.13
CA MET A 228 0.40 3.78 -18.87
C MET A 228 1.32 5.01 -19.03
N ASP A 229 1.00 6.09 -18.29
CA ASP A 229 1.87 7.25 -18.12
C ASP A 229 2.90 6.97 -17.03
N CYS A 230 4.18 6.93 -17.43
CA CYS A 230 5.26 6.70 -16.49
C CYS A 230 5.49 7.87 -15.52
N ASN A 231 5.01 9.08 -15.80
CA ASN A 231 5.07 10.18 -14.83
C ASN A 231 4.09 9.92 -13.68
N ASP A 232 2.85 9.57 -14.00
CA ASP A 232 1.81 9.30 -13.00
C ASP A 232 2.17 8.05 -12.19
N PHE A 233 2.69 7.02 -12.85
CA PHE A 233 3.22 5.85 -12.18
C PHE A 233 4.32 6.23 -11.17
N VAL A 234 5.33 6.99 -11.60
CA VAL A 234 6.42 7.43 -10.71
C VAL A 234 5.91 8.36 -9.60
N LYS A 235 4.91 9.21 -9.87
CA LYS A 235 4.26 10.05 -8.86
C LYS A 235 3.61 9.20 -7.76
N GLY A 236 2.86 8.17 -8.14
CA GLY A 236 2.25 7.24 -7.18
C GLY A 236 3.29 6.50 -6.34
N GLN A 237 4.33 5.97 -6.97
CA GLN A 237 5.42 5.27 -6.28
C GLN A 237 6.13 6.14 -5.24
N MET A 238 6.34 7.44 -5.55
CA MET A 238 7.01 8.38 -4.65
C MET A 238 6.31 8.52 -3.28
N PHE A 239 4.98 8.37 -3.24
CA PHE A 239 4.21 8.49 -2.00
C PHE A 239 3.91 7.15 -1.36
N SER A 240 3.64 6.11 -2.15
CA SER A 240 3.14 4.82 -1.66
C SER A 240 4.20 3.78 -1.33
N LEU A 241 5.35 3.82 -2.00
CA LEU A 241 6.27 2.67 -2.04
C LEU A 241 7.73 3.02 -1.80
N TRP A 242 8.06 4.30 -1.62
CA TRP A 242 9.44 4.72 -1.53
C TRP A 242 9.90 5.02 -0.10
N PRO A 243 11.04 4.42 0.31
CA PRO A 243 11.53 4.48 1.67
C PRO A 243 12.66 5.52 1.88
N SER A 244 12.74 6.59 1.07
CA SER A 244 13.89 7.50 1.18
C SER A 244 13.49 8.93 1.51
N PHE A 245 13.72 9.25 2.77
CA PHE A 245 13.86 10.60 3.27
C PHE A 245 14.87 11.46 2.49
N ASP A 246 15.87 10.86 1.83
CA ASP A 246 16.79 11.57 0.92
C ASP A 246 16.08 12.31 -0.23
N ILE A 247 14.91 11.82 -0.65
CA ILE A 247 14.10 12.50 -1.65
C ILE A 247 13.47 13.74 -1.02
N TYR A 248 12.91 13.61 0.18
CA TYR A 248 12.22 14.70 0.85
C TYR A 248 13.17 15.75 1.44
N HIS A 249 14.35 15.39 1.94
CA HIS A 249 15.35 16.35 2.48
C HIS A 249 16.06 17.16 1.38
N LYS A 250 16.04 16.72 0.12
CA LYS A 250 16.48 17.57 -1.02
C LYS A 250 15.37 18.49 -1.54
N ILE A 251 14.16 18.35 -1.00
CA ILE A 251 12.93 18.91 -1.54
C ILE A 251 12.27 19.87 -0.53
N LEU A 252 12.30 19.55 0.77
CA LEU A 252 11.99 20.43 1.90
C LEU A 252 13.23 21.27 2.25
#